data_AF-A0A416MFN3-F1
#
_entry.id   AF-A0A416MFN3-F1
#
_cell.length_a   1.000
_cell.length_b   1.000
_cell.length_c   1.000
_cell.angle_alpha   90.00
_cell.angle_beta   90.00
_cell.angle_gamma   90.00
#
_symmetry.space_group_name_H-M   'P 1'
#
loop_
_entity.id
_entity.type
_entity.pdbx_description
1 polymer ?
#
loop_
_entity_poly.entity_id
_entity_poly.type
_entity_poly.pdbx_seq_one_letter_code
_entity_poly.pdbx_strand_id
1 'polypeptide(L)'
;MKRMKAAVLLTAMMGTLCVPTVGWADETEDHEPITIMDANRDYTQLIELVHEKYPEINIEIIPYKGRNATAYMKKQLETGIMPDIYCTTQIWSSELQKEHLIDLSQYAITDMYNQVRLNELDADGAIYLLPYDYSISGIIYNKTLLENKNIELPTSFAQLRDETIPALEKEGIEVSACLMNLPGYPFQYFFNVASTGFINTLQGEAWQNQFINGEVKASEALQSSIDYFQEWIDCGMINENYGIVENGELLAHFEEGNTAFLLGGMQKFSQNEDGSGDQYGSCRIFLKMEAKMYILPTIHVCTD
;
A
#
# COMPACT_ATOMS: atom_id res chain seq x y z
N MET A 1 -36.17 12.28 11.93
CA MET A 1 -36.57 11.41 13.05
C MET A 1 -36.27 9.96 12.68
N LYS A 2 -35.02 9.51 12.89
CA LYS A 2 -34.63 8.11 12.84
C LYS A 2 -33.60 7.94 13.96
N ARG A 3 -34.09 7.65 15.16
CA ARG A 3 -33.29 7.28 16.33
C ARG A 3 -33.75 5.90 16.75
N MET A 4 -32.79 5.09 17.20
CA MET A 4 -32.95 3.82 17.91
C MET A 4 -33.56 2.67 17.11
N LYS A 5 -32.70 1.83 16.52
CA LYS A 5 -32.78 0.35 16.59
C LYS A 5 -31.40 -0.26 16.29
N ALA A 6 -30.49 -0.18 17.25
CA ALA A 6 -29.27 -0.98 17.26
C ALA A 6 -28.90 -1.23 18.73
N ALA A 7 -29.64 -2.12 19.37
CA ALA A 7 -29.38 -2.54 20.76
C ALA A 7 -30.14 -3.83 21.07
N VAL A 8 -29.77 -4.96 20.45
CA VAL A 8 -29.97 -6.30 21.04
C VAL A 8 -28.88 -7.22 20.50
N LEU A 9 -27.75 -7.34 21.20
CA LEU A 9 -26.86 -8.51 21.11
C LEU A 9 -26.01 -8.56 22.38
N LEU A 10 -26.63 -9.00 23.47
CA LEU A 10 -25.95 -9.29 24.74
C LEU A 10 -26.89 -10.11 25.63
N THR A 11 -26.84 -11.43 25.50
CA THR A 11 -26.80 -12.42 26.61
C THR A 11 -26.95 -13.84 26.05
N ALA A 12 -25.82 -14.52 25.86
CA ALA A 12 -25.77 -15.97 25.89
C ALA A 12 -25.34 -16.38 27.30
N MET A 13 -26.21 -17.03 28.08
CA MET A 13 -25.84 -18.05 29.08
C MET A 13 -27.07 -18.69 29.78
N MET A 14 -27.05 -20.03 29.78
CA MET A 14 -27.72 -21.00 30.68
C MET A 14 -29.21 -21.30 30.54
N GLY A 15 -29.52 -22.57 30.22
CA GLY A 15 -30.78 -23.21 30.58
C GLY A 15 -31.22 -24.38 29.68
N THR A 16 -30.68 -25.57 29.90
CA THR A 16 -31.16 -26.83 29.31
C THR A 16 -32.56 -27.17 29.81
N LEU A 17 -33.60 -27.06 28.96
CA LEU A 17 -34.88 -27.75 29.13
C LEU A 17 -35.48 -28.07 27.75
N CYS A 18 -35.77 -29.35 27.53
CA CYS A 18 -36.28 -29.96 26.30
C CYS A 18 -37.81 -29.95 26.29
N VAL A 19 -38.46 -29.27 25.34
CA VAL A 19 -39.83 -29.56 24.82
C VAL A 19 -39.98 -28.96 23.40
N PRO A 20 -40.98 -29.38 22.60
CA PRO A 20 -40.81 -30.04 21.31
C PRO A 20 -40.78 -29.09 20.10
N THR A 21 -40.28 -29.63 18.99
CA THR A 21 -40.24 -29.05 17.64
C THR A 21 -41.59 -28.48 17.20
N VAL A 22 -41.75 -27.16 17.31
CA VAL A 22 -42.64 -26.38 16.45
C VAL A 22 -41.75 -25.83 15.35
N GLY A 23 -41.97 -26.29 14.12
CA GLY A 23 -41.30 -25.75 12.95
C GLY A 23 -41.62 -24.28 12.84
N TRP A 24 -40.67 -23.45 13.22
CA TRP A 24 -40.48 -22.15 12.60
C TRP A 24 -39.57 -22.45 11.43
N ALA A 25 -40.15 -22.41 10.23
CA ALA A 25 -39.33 -22.06 9.09
C ALA A 25 -38.67 -20.74 9.47
N ASP A 26 -37.35 -20.72 9.62
CA ASP A 26 -36.61 -19.47 9.56
C ASP A 26 -36.94 -18.90 8.17
N GLU A 27 -37.88 -17.95 8.14
CA GLU A 27 -37.89 -16.96 7.09
C GLU A 27 -36.56 -16.24 7.25
N THR A 28 -35.56 -16.68 6.48
CA THR A 28 -34.35 -15.91 6.26
C THR A 28 -34.83 -14.63 5.57
N GLU A 29 -35.15 -13.59 6.35
CA GLU A 29 -35.26 -12.24 5.82
C GLU A 29 -33.92 -11.98 5.12
N ASP A 30 -33.94 -11.90 3.79
CA ASP A 30 -32.76 -11.51 3.02
C ASP A 30 -32.33 -10.13 3.52
N HIS A 31 -31.29 -10.10 4.35
CA HIS A 31 -30.69 -8.86 4.79
C HIS A 31 -30.14 -8.11 3.57
N GLU A 32 -30.32 -6.78 3.55
CA GLU A 32 -29.65 -5.94 2.56
C GLU A 32 -28.14 -6.24 2.59
N PRO A 33 -27.50 -6.41 1.42
CA PRO A 33 -26.10 -6.79 1.37
C PRO A 33 -25.22 -5.69 1.97
N ILE A 34 -24.17 -6.11 2.67
CA ILE A 34 -23.09 -5.22 3.09
C ILE A 34 -22.25 -4.91 1.86
N THR A 35 -22.17 -3.63 1.52
CA THR A 35 -21.46 -3.17 0.33
C THR A 35 -19.99 -2.85 0.63
N ILE A 36 -19.10 -3.24 -0.29
CA ILE A 36 -17.67 -2.91 -0.28
C ILE A 36 -17.33 -2.34 -1.66
N MET A 37 -16.61 -1.22 -1.71
CA MET A 37 -16.09 -0.70 -2.98
C MET A 37 -14.60 -0.98 -3.08
N ASP A 38 -14.19 -1.59 -4.18
CA ASP A 38 -12.80 -1.93 -4.44
C ASP A 38 -12.49 -1.94 -5.94
N ALA A 39 -11.21 -1.77 -6.26
CA ALA A 39 -10.67 -1.88 -7.60
C ALA A 39 -9.91 -3.20 -7.73
N ASN A 40 -10.49 -4.14 -8.48
CA ASN A 40 -9.79 -5.31 -9.04
C ASN A 40 -9.27 -6.37 -8.04
N ARG A 41 -9.71 -6.42 -6.77
CA ARG A 41 -9.42 -7.58 -5.90
C ARG A 41 -10.42 -8.72 -6.08
N ASP A 42 -9.91 -9.94 -5.88
CA ASP A 42 -10.73 -11.13 -5.74
C ASP A 42 -11.17 -11.31 -4.28
N TYR A 43 -12.48 -11.15 -4.05
CA TYR A 43 -13.12 -11.32 -2.74
C TYR A 43 -13.75 -12.70 -2.55
N THR A 44 -13.63 -13.62 -3.51
CA THR A 44 -14.35 -14.91 -3.51
C THR A 44 -14.15 -15.66 -2.19
N GLN A 45 -12.90 -15.79 -1.74
CA GLN A 45 -12.59 -16.50 -0.48
C GLN A 45 -13.14 -15.78 0.76
N LEU A 46 -13.15 -14.44 0.76
CA LEU A 46 -13.73 -13.68 1.87
C LEU A 46 -15.25 -13.88 1.93
N ILE A 47 -15.92 -13.79 0.78
CA ILE A 47 -17.38 -13.94 0.66
C ILE A 47 -17.79 -15.34 1.09
N GLU A 48 -17.09 -16.38 0.62
CA GLU A 48 -17.33 -17.77 1.03
C GLU A 48 -17.16 -17.96 2.54
N LEU A 49 -16.08 -17.42 3.13
CA LEU A 49 -15.80 -17.53 4.55
C LEU A 49 -16.84 -16.81 5.42
N VAL A 50 -17.31 -15.64 4.98
CA VAL A 50 -18.35 -14.89 5.69
C VAL A 50 -19.67 -15.64 5.60
N HIS A 51 -20.06 -16.12 4.43
CA HIS A 51 -21.30 -16.86 4.25
C HIS A 51 -21.30 -18.20 5.00
N GLU A 52 -20.15 -18.88 5.13
CA GLU A 52 -20.01 -20.10 5.94
C GLU A 52 -20.28 -19.84 7.43
N LYS A 53 -19.78 -18.71 7.96
CA LYS A 53 -19.89 -18.36 9.39
C LYS A 53 -21.18 -17.62 9.74
N TYR A 54 -21.68 -16.82 8.81
CA TYR A 54 -22.80 -15.90 8.94
C TYR A 54 -23.64 -15.98 7.65
N PRO A 55 -24.42 -17.06 7.47
CA PRO A 55 -25.19 -17.29 6.24
C PRO A 55 -26.22 -16.20 5.94
N GLU A 56 -26.62 -15.44 6.96
CA GLU A 56 -27.51 -14.29 6.86
C GLU A 56 -26.84 -13.04 6.28
N ILE A 57 -25.50 -12.99 6.24
CA ILE A 57 -24.74 -11.85 5.72
C ILE A 57 -24.42 -12.09 4.24
N ASN A 58 -24.90 -11.17 3.40
CA ASN A 58 -24.54 -11.07 1.99
C ASN A 58 -23.53 -9.93 1.80
N ILE A 59 -22.51 -10.14 0.96
CA ILE A 59 -21.52 -9.11 0.60
C ILE A 59 -21.70 -8.76 -0.87
N GLU A 60 -21.83 -7.46 -1.17
CA GLU A 60 -21.84 -6.93 -2.53
C GLU A 60 -20.57 -6.12 -2.79
N ILE A 61 -19.82 -6.49 -3.83
CA ILE A 61 -18.66 -5.71 -4.30
C ILE A 61 -19.12 -4.72 -5.36
N ILE A 62 -18.93 -3.44 -5.09
CA ILE A 62 -19.17 -2.33 -6.01
C ILE A 62 -17.86 -2.05 -6.76
N PRO A 63 -17.71 -2.48 -8.02
CA PRO A 63 -16.43 -2.34 -8.73
C PRO A 63 -16.17 -0.88 -9.10
N TYR A 64 -15.00 -0.37 -8.71
CA TYR A 64 -14.51 0.90 -9.23
C TYR A 64 -13.82 0.70 -10.59
N LYS A 65 -14.29 1.43 -11.62
CA LYS A 65 -13.79 1.34 -13.01
C LYS A 65 -13.19 2.65 -13.53
N GLY A 66 -12.97 3.62 -12.65
CA GLY A 66 -12.39 4.91 -13.03
C GLY A 66 -10.85 4.90 -13.00
N ARG A 67 -10.23 5.99 -13.44
CA ARG A 67 -8.77 6.14 -13.49
C ARG A 67 -8.13 6.73 -12.23
N ASN A 68 -8.92 7.31 -11.32
CA ASN A 68 -8.41 7.99 -10.12
C ASN A 68 -9.20 7.56 -8.86
N ALA A 69 -8.91 6.35 -8.37
CA ALA A 69 -9.59 5.75 -7.23
C ALA A 69 -9.49 6.64 -5.97
N THR A 70 -8.32 7.21 -5.72
CA THR A 70 -8.05 8.08 -4.58
C THR A 70 -8.99 9.30 -4.52
N ALA A 71 -9.15 10.02 -5.63
CA ALA A 71 -10.06 11.17 -5.67
C ALA A 71 -11.53 10.75 -5.52
N TYR A 72 -11.89 9.57 -6.05
CA TYR A 72 -13.23 9.01 -5.91
C TYR A 72 -13.54 8.64 -4.44
N MET A 73 -12.62 7.93 -3.77
CA MET A 73 -12.71 7.59 -2.34
C MET A 73 -12.83 8.84 -1.47
N LYS A 74 -12.04 9.88 -1.77
CA LYS A 74 -12.16 11.16 -1.05
C LYS A 74 -13.54 11.77 -1.22
N LYS A 75 -14.08 11.77 -2.45
CA LYS A 75 -15.40 12.35 -2.72
C LYS A 75 -16.53 11.60 -2.04
N GLN A 76 -16.44 10.27 -1.96
CA GLN A 76 -17.41 9.46 -1.21
C GLN A 76 -17.44 9.88 0.26
N LEU A 77 -16.26 10.02 0.88
CA LEU A 77 -16.17 10.49 2.27
C LEU A 77 -16.71 11.91 2.42
N GLU A 78 -16.28 12.87 1.59
CA GLU A 78 -16.76 14.27 1.62
C GLU A 78 -18.29 14.43 1.43
N THR A 79 -18.96 13.45 0.82
CA THR A 79 -20.41 13.50 0.56
C THR A 79 -21.22 12.62 1.49
N GLY A 80 -20.57 11.73 2.25
CA GLY A 80 -21.22 10.66 3.00
C GLY A 80 -21.96 9.63 2.13
N ILE A 81 -21.76 9.65 0.80
CA ILE A 81 -22.34 8.67 -0.12
C ILE A 81 -21.26 7.62 -0.39
N MET A 82 -21.27 6.57 0.43
CA MET A 82 -20.23 5.56 0.52
C MET A 82 -20.82 4.16 0.69
N PRO A 83 -20.07 3.10 0.33
CA PRO A 83 -20.40 1.74 0.74
C PRO A 83 -20.42 1.59 2.26
N ASP A 84 -20.99 0.50 2.76
CA ASP A 84 -21.01 0.17 4.20
C ASP A 84 -19.60 -0.01 4.76
N ILE A 85 -18.72 -0.67 3.98
CA ILE A 85 -17.30 -0.76 4.28
C ILE A 85 -16.54 0.20 3.36
N TYR A 86 -16.10 1.31 3.95
CA TYR A 86 -15.29 2.32 3.27
C TYR A 86 -13.83 1.90 3.17
N CYS A 87 -13.36 1.70 1.96
CA CYS A 87 -11.96 1.49 1.64
C CYS A 87 -11.32 2.82 1.21
N THR A 88 -10.09 3.06 1.64
CA THR A 88 -9.37 4.25 1.23
C THR A 88 -7.88 4.01 1.07
N THR A 89 -7.30 4.80 0.17
CA THR A 89 -5.88 4.82 -0.12
C THR A 89 -5.13 5.95 0.57
N GLN A 90 -5.77 6.70 1.47
CA GLN A 90 -5.13 7.80 2.19
C GLN A 90 -5.80 8.00 3.55
N ILE A 91 -5.06 8.57 4.49
CA ILE A 91 -5.62 9.04 5.75
C ILE A 91 -6.09 10.48 5.52
N TRP A 92 -7.41 10.69 5.54
CA TRP A 92 -7.99 12.02 5.38
C TRP A 92 -7.98 12.81 6.69
N SER A 93 -8.39 14.08 6.67
CA SER A 93 -8.50 14.91 7.87
C SER A 93 -9.37 14.25 8.95
N SER A 94 -9.01 14.42 10.22
CA SER A 94 -9.74 13.84 11.35
C SER A 94 -11.21 14.28 11.38
N GLU A 95 -11.51 15.51 10.95
CA GLU A 95 -12.87 16.04 10.89
C GLU A 95 -13.77 15.24 9.94
N LEU A 96 -13.28 14.98 8.72
CA LEU A 96 -14.01 14.18 7.72
C LEU A 96 -14.23 12.73 8.18
N GLN A 97 -13.22 12.14 8.83
CA GLN A 97 -13.33 10.79 9.38
C GLN A 97 -14.42 10.75 10.47
N LYS A 98 -14.38 11.69 11.42
CA LYS A 98 -15.37 11.80 12.51
C LYS A 98 -16.79 12.06 12.04
N GLU A 99 -16.96 12.80 10.96
CA GLU A 99 -18.28 13.15 10.43
C GLU A 99 -19.01 11.95 9.82
N HIS A 100 -18.26 11.05 9.17
CA HIS A 100 -18.85 10.02 8.31
C HIS A 100 -18.54 8.57 8.70
N LEU A 101 -17.49 8.33 9.51
CA LEU A 101 -17.05 6.98 9.88
C LEU A 101 -17.40 6.66 11.34
N ILE A 102 -17.56 5.36 11.61
CA ILE A 102 -17.79 4.86 12.96
C ILE A 102 -16.48 4.84 13.75
N ASP A 103 -16.53 5.23 15.02
CA ASP A 103 -15.40 5.09 15.93
C ASP A 103 -15.18 3.61 16.29
N LEU A 104 -14.11 3.04 15.75
CA LEU A 104 -13.72 1.64 15.92
C LEU A 104 -12.94 1.39 17.22
N SER A 105 -12.50 2.44 17.95
CA SER A 105 -11.70 2.29 19.17
C SER A 105 -12.39 1.52 20.29
N GLN A 106 -13.71 1.40 20.22
CA GLN A 106 -14.54 0.70 21.21
C GLN A 106 -14.78 -0.78 20.86
N TYR A 107 -14.30 -1.23 19.69
CA TYR A 107 -14.52 -2.58 19.19
C TYR A 107 -13.28 -3.44 19.34
N ALA A 108 -13.45 -4.70 19.77
CA ALA A 108 -12.35 -5.64 20.00
C ALA A 108 -11.47 -5.92 18.76
N ILE A 109 -11.91 -5.53 17.56
CA ILE A 109 -11.12 -5.64 16.34
C ILE A 109 -9.81 -4.82 16.41
N THR A 110 -9.79 -3.70 17.13
CA THR A 110 -8.56 -2.90 17.29
C THR A 110 -7.49 -3.64 18.07
N ASP A 111 -7.88 -4.53 19.00
CA ASP A 111 -6.95 -5.33 19.80
C ASP A 111 -6.16 -6.34 18.94
N MET A 112 -6.61 -6.60 17.71
CA MET A 112 -5.92 -7.45 16.75
C MET A 112 -4.74 -6.76 16.05
N TYR A 113 -4.59 -5.44 16.21
CA TYR A 113 -3.58 -4.64 15.53
C TYR A 113 -2.43 -4.23 16.46
N ASN A 114 -1.25 -4.06 15.87
CA ASN A 114 -0.10 -3.49 16.58
C ASN A 114 -0.36 -2.01 16.90
N GLN A 115 -0.11 -1.61 18.15
CA GLN A 115 -0.31 -0.24 18.62
C GLN A 115 0.39 0.83 17.78
N VAL A 116 1.59 0.53 17.25
CA VAL A 116 2.31 1.47 16.37
C VAL A 116 1.48 1.81 15.13
N ARG A 117 0.74 0.83 14.58
CA ARG A 117 -0.13 1.03 13.42
C ARG A 117 -1.41 1.79 13.76
N LEU A 118 -1.97 1.53 14.94
CA LEU A 118 -3.13 2.28 15.40
C LEU A 118 -2.79 3.75 15.66
N ASN A 119 -1.59 4.03 16.19
CA ASN A 119 -1.13 5.40 16.41
C ASN A 119 -0.99 6.19 15.11
N GLU A 120 -0.66 5.54 13.99
CA GLU A 120 -0.63 6.17 12.66
C GLU A 120 -2.02 6.57 12.16
N LEU A 121 -3.09 5.96 12.69
CA LEU A 121 -4.48 6.17 12.32
C LEU A 121 -5.28 6.94 13.39
N ASP A 122 -4.61 7.43 14.44
CA ASP A 122 -5.25 8.20 15.50
C ASP A 122 -5.79 9.53 14.94
N ALA A 123 -7.09 9.73 15.15
CA ALA A 123 -7.81 10.93 14.77
C ALA A 123 -8.34 11.62 16.04
N ASP A 124 -7.44 12.27 16.77
CA ASP A 124 -7.67 12.93 18.06
C ASP A 124 -8.18 11.97 19.16
N GLY A 125 -7.50 10.84 19.33
CA GLY A 125 -7.79 9.86 20.38
C GLY A 125 -8.83 8.79 19.99
N ALA A 126 -9.25 8.72 18.73
CA ALA A 126 -10.18 7.73 18.20
C ALA A 126 -9.65 7.11 16.91
N ILE A 127 -10.11 5.90 16.58
CA ILE A 127 -9.69 5.14 15.41
C ILE A 127 -10.90 4.96 14.49
N TYR A 128 -10.80 5.41 13.24
CA TYR A 128 -11.90 5.31 12.26
C TYR A 128 -11.58 4.40 11.07
N LEU A 129 -10.30 4.07 10.89
CA LEU A 129 -9.80 3.25 9.81
C LEU A 129 -8.94 2.13 10.40
N LEU A 130 -8.87 1.00 9.70
CA LEU A 130 -8.00 -0.12 10.04
C LEU A 130 -7.16 -0.49 8.82
N PRO A 131 -5.86 -0.83 8.98
CA PRO A 131 -5.08 -1.39 7.90
C PRO A 131 -5.69 -2.72 7.47
N TYR A 132 -5.92 -2.93 6.19
CA TYR A 132 -6.41 -4.21 5.68
C TYR A 132 -5.41 -4.90 4.73
N ASP A 133 -4.43 -4.15 4.23
CA ASP A 133 -3.31 -4.66 3.46
C ASP A 133 -2.01 -3.89 3.75
N TYR A 134 -0.92 -4.35 3.13
CA TYR A 134 0.36 -3.67 3.15
C TYR A 134 0.96 -3.69 1.75
N SER A 135 1.39 -2.52 1.29
CA SER A 135 2.28 -2.39 0.14
C SER A 135 3.69 -2.12 0.65
N ILE A 136 4.66 -2.86 0.10
CA ILE A 136 6.08 -2.61 0.36
C ILE A 136 6.64 -2.00 -0.92
N SER A 137 6.96 -0.70 -0.87
CA SER A 137 7.69 -0.04 -1.94
C SER A 137 9.19 -0.29 -1.75
N GLY A 138 9.83 -0.87 -2.76
CA GLY A 138 11.26 -1.13 -2.78
C GLY A 138 11.74 -1.30 -4.21
N ILE A 139 13.02 -1.63 -4.38
CA ILE A 139 13.58 -1.96 -5.69
C ILE A 139 13.49 -3.46 -5.82
N ILE A 140 12.84 -3.92 -6.87
CA ILE A 140 12.76 -5.33 -7.21
C ILE A 140 13.97 -5.69 -8.04
N TYR A 141 14.57 -6.85 -7.83
CA TYR A 141 15.74 -7.27 -8.58
C TYR A 141 15.62 -8.71 -9.05
N ASN A 142 16.21 -9.01 -10.21
CA ASN A 142 16.29 -10.36 -10.75
C ASN A 142 17.44 -11.12 -10.07
N LYS A 143 17.09 -11.93 -9.07
CA LYS A 143 18.07 -12.67 -8.27
C LYS A 143 18.78 -13.73 -9.10
N THR A 144 18.04 -14.47 -9.92
CA THR A 144 18.60 -15.51 -10.79
C THR A 144 19.63 -14.92 -11.77
N LEU A 145 19.33 -13.77 -12.38
CA LEU A 145 20.23 -13.08 -13.29
C LEU A 145 21.53 -12.66 -12.61
N LEU A 146 21.44 -12.00 -11.45
CA LEU A 146 22.63 -11.58 -10.70
C LEU A 146 23.50 -12.77 -10.28
N GLU A 147 22.89 -13.84 -9.77
CA GLU A 147 23.59 -15.06 -9.36
C GLU A 147 24.27 -15.76 -10.56
N ASN A 148 23.57 -15.93 -11.68
CA ASN A 148 24.10 -16.55 -12.89
C ASN A 148 25.31 -15.79 -13.47
N LYS A 149 25.33 -14.48 -13.29
CA LYS A 149 26.38 -13.59 -13.78
C LYS A 149 27.48 -13.31 -12.75
N ASN A 150 27.36 -13.89 -11.55
CA ASN A 150 28.25 -13.63 -10.41
C ASN A 150 28.36 -12.12 -10.09
N ILE A 151 27.25 -11.39 -10.18
CA ILE A 151 27.15 -9.99 -9.82
C ILE A 151 26.54 -9.91 -8.42
N GLU A 152 27.25 -9.28 -7.48
CA GLU A 152 26.74 -9.12 -6.13
C GLU A 152 25.59 -8.09 -6.08
N LEU A 153 24.56 -8.38 -5.29
CA LEU A 153 23.52 -7.42 -4.98
C LEU A 153 24.13 -6.27 -4.16
N PRO A 154 24.04 -5.01 -4.62
CA PRO A 154 24.64 -3.91 -3.91
C PRO A 154 23.96 -3.69 -2.55
N THR A 155 24.75 -3.29 -1.56
CA THR A 155 24.27 -2.97 -0.20
C THR A 155 24.32 -1.47 0.11
N SER A 156 24.93 -0.69 -0.79
CA SER A 156 25.07 0.76 -0.71
C SER A 156 24.97 1.39 -2.10
N PHE A 157 24.69 2.69 -2.15
CA PHE A 157 24.64 3.40 -3.42
C PHE A 157 26.01 3.46 -4.11
N ALA A 158 27.09 3.54 -3.32
CA ALA A 158 28.45 3.51 -3.85
C ALA A 158 28.74 2.17 -4.53
N GLN A 159 28.38 1.04 -3.91
CA GLN A 159 28.55 -0.28 -4.52
C GLN A 159 27.70 -0.43 -5.79
N LEU A 160 26.45 0.05 -5.76
CA LEU A 160 25.58 0.05 -6.94
C LEU A 160 26.24 0.80 -8.10
N ARG A 161 26.69 2.04 -7.85
CA ARG A 161 27.23 2.96 -8.86
C ARG A 161 28.60 2.51 -9.38
N ASP A 162 29.50 2.12 -8.48
CA ASP A 162 30.92 1.94 -8.79
C ASP A 162 31.27 0.49 -9.14
N GLU A 163 30.42 -0.49 -8.77
CA GLU A 163 30.70 -1.93 -8.97
C GLU A 163 29.59 -2.63 -9.75
N THR A 164 28.34 -2.59 -9.26
CA THR A 164 27.24 -3.37 -9.84
C THR A 164 26.87 -2.88 -11.24
N ILE A 165 26.64 -1.57 -11.43
CA ILE A 165 26.25 -1.01 -12.74
C ILE A 165 27.32 -1.27 -13.81
N PRO A 166 28.62 -1.00 -13.58
CA PRO A 166 29.67 -1.35 -14.54
C PRO A 166 29.72 -2.85 -14.87
N ALA A 167 29.43 -3.73 -13.90
CA ALA A 167 29.37 -5.17 -14.15
C ALA A 167 28.18 -5.57 -15.03
N LEU A 168 27.00 -4.95 -14.81
CA LEU A 168 25.81 -5.15 -15.65
C LEU A 168 26.06 -4.69 -17.09
N GLU A 169 26.61 -3.49 -17.27
CA GLU A 169 26.93 -2.93 -18.58
C GLU A 169 27.90 -3.82 -19.38
N LYS A 170 28.91 -4.37 -18.71
CA LYS A 170 29.88 -5.29 -19.33
C LYS A 170 29.22 -6.58 -19.84
N GLU A 171 28.19 -7.06 -19.17
CA GLU A 171 27.42 -8.24 -19.55
C GLU A 171 26.28 -7.94 -20.53
N GLY A 172 26.06 -6.66 -20.89
CA GLY A 172 24.97 -6.22 -21.76
C GLY A 172 23.58 -6.31 -21.11
N ILE A 173 23.54 -6.26 -19.78
CA ILE A 173 22.30 -6.34 -18.98
C ILE A 173 21.77 -4.92 -18.77
N GLU A 174 20.46 -4.74 -18.95
CA GLU A 174 19.82 -3.46 -18.64
C GLU A 174 19.82 -3.20 -17.14
N VAL A 175 20.21 -1.98 -16.74
CA VAL A 175 20.26 -1.60 -15.32
C VAL A 175 18.87 -1.63 -14.70
N SER A 176 17.91 -0.87 -15.24
CA SER A 176 16.58 -0.83 -14.64
C SER A 176 15.44 -0.54 -15.62
N ALA A 177 14.30 -1.17 -15.35
CA ALA A 177 13.00 -0.83 -15.89
C ALA A 177 12.23 0.03 -14.87
N CYS A 178 11.77 1.22 -15.27
CA CYS A 178 11.18 2.20 -14.37
C CYS A 178 9.79 2.67 -14.85
N LEU A 179 8.77 2.50 -14.01
CA LEU A 179 7.39 2.88 -14.34
C LEU A 179 7.15 4.38 -14.10
N MET A 180 7.04 5.17 -15.17
CA MET A 180 6.84 6.63 -15.06
C MET A 180 5.48 7.11 -15.59
N ASN A 181 4.61 6.19 -15.99
CA ASN A 181 3.38 6.46 -16.74
C ASN A 181 2.25 7.12 -15.91
N LEU A 182 2.31 7.07 -14.58
CA LEU A 182 1.38 7.76 -13.69
C LEU A 182 2.03 9.03 -13.10
N PRO A 183 1.32 10.19 -13.10
CA PRO A 183 1.87 11.44 -12.57
C PRO A 183 2.39 11.37 -11.13
N GLY A 184 1.91 10.41 -10.33
CA GLY A 184 2.36 10.20 -8.95
C GLY A 184 3.70 9.47 -8.81
N TYR A 185 4.07 8.59 -9.74
CA TYR A 185 5.25 7.73 -9.57
C TYR A 185 6.59 8.46 -9.58
N PRO A 186 6.87 9.39 -10.51
CA PRO A 186 8.13 10.15 -10.45
C PRO A 186 8.27 10.92 -9.13
N PHE A 187 7.17 11.49 -8.63
CA PHE A 187 7.14 12.19 -7.35
C PHE A 187 7.36 11.22 -6.18
N GLN A 188 6.72 10.06 -6.21
CA GLN A 188 6.91 9.02 -5.20
C GLN A 188 8.37 8.52 -5.19
N TYR A 189 8.97 8.24 -6.34
CA TYR A 189 10.38 7.82 -6.42
C TYR A 189 11.33 8.88 -5.85
N PHE A 190 11.07 10.16 -6.12
CA PHE A 190 11.83 11.24 -5.52
C PHE A 190 11.75 11.21 -3.99
N PHE A 191 10.54 11.14 -3.42
CA PHE A 191 10.39 11.13 -1.96
C PHE A 191 10.87 9.83 -1.32
N ASN A 192 10.76 8.70 -2.01
CA ASN A 192 11.33 7.43 -1.64
C ASN A 192 12.86 7.53 -1.48
N VAL A 193 13.56 8.10 -2.48
CA VAL A 193 15.01 8.37 -2.40
C VAL A 193 15.32 9.40 -1.32
N ALA A 194 14.58 10.50 -1.26
CA ALA A 194 14.77 11.57 -0.27
C ALA A 194 14.56 11.10 1.19
N SER A 195 13.71 10.10 1.40
CA SER A 195 13.43 9.47 2.70
C SER A 195 14.66 8.75 3.29
N THR A 196 15.63 8.40 2.45
CA THR A 196 16.91 7.83 2.89
C THR A 196 17.89 8.87 3.45
N GLY A 197 17.57 10.16 3.28
CA GLY A 197 18.39 11.29 3.69
C GLY A 197 17.69 12.16 4.74
N PHE A 198 17.64 13.47 4.47
CA PHE A 198 17.19 14.47 5.43
C PHE A 198 15.75 14.27 5.95
N ILE A 199 14.81 13.85 5.08
CA ILE A 199 13.37 13.89 5.35
C ILE A 199 12.97 13.04 6.56
N ASN A 200 13.55 11.86 6.74
CA ASN A 200 13.24 10.95 7.86
C ASN A 200 14.15 11.14 9.09
N THR A 201 14.82 12.29 9.20
CA THR A 201 15.51 12.67 10.45
C THR A 201 14.55 13.44 11.36
N LEU A 202 14.86 13.56 12.66
CA LEU A 202 14.08 14.40 13.59
C LEU A 202 13.97 15.87 13.11
N GLN A 203 15.04 16.37 12.49
CA GLN A 203 15.07 17.69 11.89
C GLN A 203 14.19 17.76 10.64
N GLY A 204 14.18 16.69 9.84
CA GLY A 204 13.31 16.54 8.68
C GLY A 204 11.83 16.51 9.06
N GLU A 205 11.46 15.80 10.12
CA GLU A 205 10.09 15.79 10.67
C GLU A 205 9.65 17.17 11.16
N ALA A 206 10.51 17.87 11.92
CA ALA A 206 10.23 19.25 12.35
C ALA A 206 10.05 20.18 11.15
N TRP A 207 10.89 20.04 10.12
CA TRP A 207 10.77 20.79 8.88
C TRP A 207 9.48 20.48 8.11
N GLN A 208 9.05 19.21 8.04
CA GLN A 208 7.78 18.82 7.40
C GLN A 208 6.58 19.52 8.06
N ASN A 209 6.54 19.54 9.39
CA ASN A 209 5.49 20.23 10.14
C ASN A 209 5.47 21.74 9.83
N GLN A 210 6.64 22.39 9.79
CA GLN A 210 6.76 23.80 9.42
C GLN A 210 6.35 24.05 7.96
N PHE A 211 6.68 23.13 7.06
CA PHE A 211 6.37 23.23 5.63
C PHE A 211 4.85 23.16 5.39
N ILE A 212 4.14 22.24 6.07
CA ILE A 212 2.68 22.12 6.01
C ILE A 212 2.01 23.42 6.52
N ASN A 213 2.60 24.07 7.52
CA ASN A 213 2.13 25.36 8.04
C ASN A 213 2.53 26.57 7.20
N GLY A 214 3.29 26.38 6.11
CA GLY A 214 3.76 27.46 5.23
C GLY A 214 4.87 28.34 5.82
N GLU A 215 5.57 27.86 6.85
CA GLU A 215 6.60 28.61 7.57
C GLU A 215 7.98 28.54 6.88
N VAL A 216 8.24 27.49 6.11
CA VAL A 216 9.52 27.21 5.44
C VAL A 216 9.30 26.82 3.98
N LYS A 217 10.36 26.86 3.16
CA LYS A 217 10.27 26.51 1.72
C LYS A 217 10.91 25.15 1.41
N ALA A 218 10.37 24.46 0.41
CA ALA A 218 10.94 23.22 -0.15
C ALA A 218 12.42 23.36 -0.54
N SER A 219 12.78 24.48 -1.18
CA SER A 219 14.14 24.74 -1.67
C SER A 219 15.20 24.84 -0.58
N GLU A 220 14.80 25.07 0.68
CA GLU A 220 15.73 25.23 1.81
C GLU A 220 16.19 23.88 2.38
N ALA A 221 15.42 22.81 2.14
CA ALA A 221 15.64 21.50 2.76
C ALA A 221 15.83 20.36 1.76
N LEU A 222 15.30 20.48 0.53
CA LEU A 222 15.30 19.37 -0.43
C LEU A 222 16.51 19.36 -1.37
N GLN A 223 17.41 20.35 -1.33
CA GLN A 223 18.52 20.42 -2.28
C GLN A 223 19.40 19.16 -2.25
N SER A 224 19.79 18.66 -1.07
CA SER A 224 20.58 17.44 -0.97
C SER A 224 19.84 16.20 -1.50
N SER A 225 18.50 16.20 -1.41
CA SER A 225 17.65 15.14 -1.94
C SER A 225 17.53 15.22 -3.47
N ILE A 226 17.48 16.44 -4.02
CA ILE A 226 17.53 16.68 -5.48
C ILE A 226 18.87 16.20 -6.03
N ASP A 227 19.97 16.61 -5.41
CA ASP A 227 21.32 16.20 -5.85
C ASP A 227 21.46 14.67 -5.80
N TYR A 228 20.94 14.03 -4.73
CA TYR A 228 20.99 12.58 -4.63
C TYR A 228 20.08 11.87 -5.64
N PHE A 229 18.88 12.39 -5.88
CA PHE A 229 17.99 11.87 -6.91
C PHE A 229 18.60 11.98 -8.32
N GLN A 230 19.35 13.06 -8.59
CA GLN A 230 20.10 13.21 -9.83
C GLN A 230 21.14 12.10 -10.00
N GLU A 231 21.84 11.69 -8.94
CA GLU A 231 22.79 10.56 -9.02
C GLU A 231 22.08 9.23 -9.42
N TRP A 232 20.82 9.02 -9.02
CA TRP A 232 20.03 7.86 -9.43
C TRP A 232 19.60 7.91 -10.90
N ILE A 233 19.34 9.12 -11.42
CA ILE A 233 19.07 9.34 -12.84
C ILE A 233 20.35 9.11 -13.65
N ASP A 234 21.47 9.69 -13.21
CA ASP A 234 22.75 9.63 -13.90
C ASP A 234 23.27 8.20 -14.02
N CYS A 235 22.97 7.33 -13.06
CA CYS A 235 23.36 5.92 -13.08
C CYS A 235 22.32 5.00 -13.75
N GLY A 236 21.20 5.54 -14.26
CA GLY A 236 20.21 4.79 -15.02
C GLY A 236 19.22 3.96 -14.20
N MET A 237 19.27 4.05 -12.86
CA MET A 237 18.25 3.44 -11.98
C MET A 237 16.89 4.13 -12.08
N ILE A 238 16.87 5.43 -12.38
CA ILE A 238 15.65 6.18 -12.67
C ILE A 238 15.78 6.68 -14.09
N ASN A 239 14.89 6.24 -14.97
CA ASN A 239 14.90 6.60 -16.38
C ASN A 239 13.46 6.73 -16.90
N GLU A 240 13.32 7.32 -18.09
CA GLU A 240 12.03 7.51 -18.75
C GLU A 240 11.80 6.54 -19.92
N ASN A 241 12.63 5.50 -20.05
CA ASN A 241 12.61 4.56 -21.18
C ASN A 241 11.22 3.93 -21.38
N TYR A 242 10.48 3.76 -20.28
CA TYR A 242 9.15 3.16 -20.22
C TYR A 242 8.06 4.15 -19.79
N GLY A 243 8.28 5.46 -19.92
CA GLY A 243 7.39 6.46 -19.32
C GLY A 243 5.98 6.56 -19.91
N ILE A 244 5.67 5.82 -20.98
CA ILE A 244 4.34 5.75 -21.58
C ILE A 244 3.75 4.34 -21.64
N VAL A 245 4.46 3.32 -21.14
CA VAL A 245 3.98 1.93 -21.18
C VAL A 245 3.08 1.66 -19.97
N GLU A 246 2.15 0.72 -20.12
CA GLU A 246 1.35 0.23 -18.99
C GLU A 246 2.17 -0.71 -18.10
N ASN A 247 1.81 -0.83 -16.81
CA ASN A 247 2.57 -1.66 -15.86
C ASN A 247 2.74 -3.12 -16.34
N GLY A 248 1.71 -3.68 -16.99
CA GLY A 248 1.78 -5.05 -17.52
C GLY A 248 2.83 -5.23 -18.63
N GLU A 249 3.05 -4.20 -19.46
CA GLU A 249 4.08 -4.22 -20.51
C GLU A 249 5.48 -4.08 -19.90
N LEU A 250 5.63 -3.21 -18.89
CA LEU A 250 6.88 -3.08 -18.15
C LEU A 250 7.27 -4.39 -17.46
N LEU A 251 6.29 -5.04 -16.81
CA LEU A 251 6.50 -6.33 -16.14
C LEU A 251 6.90 -7.41 -17.15
N ALA A 252 6.21 -7.50 -18.30
CA ALA A 252 6.56 -8.45 -19.35
C ALA A 252 8.00 -8.24 -19.85
N HIS A 253 8.45 -6.99 -20.04
CA HIS A 253 9.84 -6.67 -20.38
C HIS A 253 10.82 -7.12 -19.30
N PHE A 254 10.52 -6.83 -18.04
CA PHE A 254 11.37 -7.24 -16.92
C PHE A 254 11.49 -8.77 -16.82
N GLU A 255 10.40 -9.49 -17.10
CA GLU A 255 10.32 -10.96 -17.12
C GLU A 255 11.04 -11.63 -18.31
N GLU A 256 11.52 -10.85 -19.30
CA GLU A 256 12.43 -11.38 -20.35
C GLU A 256 13.80 -11.82 -19.78
N GLY A 257 14.11 -11.45 -18.54
CA GLY A 257 15.27 -11.93 -17.80
C GLY A 257 16.59 -11.22 -18.13
N ASN A 258 16.55 -10.09 -18.86
CA ASN A 258 17.74 -9.30 -19.20
C ASN A 258 17.79 -7.90 -18.54
N THR A 259 17.01 -7.70 -17.49
CA THR A 259 16.96 -6.45 -16.72
C THR A 259 17.23 -6.73 -15.24
N ALA A 260 18.15 -5.98 -14.62
CA ALA A 260 18.60 -6.24 -13.26
C ALA A 260 17.63 -5.74 -12.19
N PHE A 261 17.09 -4.52 -12.36
CA PHE A 261 16.24 -3.86 -11.37
C PHE A 261 14.90 -3.39 -11.95
N LEU A 262 13.86 -3.36 -11.12
CA LEU A 262 12.53 -2.85 -11.44
C LEU A 262 12.11 -1.84 -10.37
N LEU A 263 11.78 -0.62 -10.83
CA LEU A 263 11.09 0.40 -10.06
C LEU A 263 9.64 0.42 -10.53
N GLY A 264 8.77 -0.21 -9.74
CA GLY A 264 7.38 -0.47 -10.09
C GLY A 264 6.76 -1.47 -9.11
N GLY A 265 5.52 -1.87 -9.40
CA GLY A 265 4.81 -2.87 -8.58
C GLY A 265 4.89 -4.26 -9.22
N MET A 266 5.38 -5.25 -8.46
CA MET A 266 5.28 -6.67 -8.82
C MET A 266 4.60 -7.41 -7.67
N GLN A 267 3.60 -8.24 -8.00
CA GLN A 267 2.87 -9.02 -7.00
C GLN A 267 3.48 -10.41 -6.76
N LYS A 268 4.31 -10.92 -7.68
CA LYS A 268 4.82 -12.29 -7.68
C LYS A 268 6.35 -12.30 -7.61
N PHE A 269 6.91 -12.79 -6.50
CA PHE A 269 8.37 -12.82 -6.26
C PHE A 269 9.02 -14.19 -6.51
N SER A 270 8.23 -15.25 -6.70
CA SER A 270 8.73 -16.62 -6.87
C SER A 270 8.02 -17.37 -7.99
N GLN A 271 8.72 -18.33 -8.57
CA GLN A 271 8.18 -19.16 -9.64
C GLN A 271 7.22 -20.22 -9.14
N ASN A 272 5.97 -20.10 -9.58
CA ASN A 272 5.27 -21.12 -10.38
C ASN A 272 4.18 -20.47 -11.27
N GLU A 273 4.21 -19.15 -11.52
CA GLU A 273 3.03 -18.42 -12.01
C GLU A 273 3.26 -17.34 -13.10
N ASP A 274 4.51 -17.01 -13.48
CA ASP A 274 4.84 -15.99 -14.50
C ASP A 274 5.44 -16.59 -15.81
N GLY A 275 6.12 -17.74 -15.71
CA GLY A 275 6.63 -18.49 -16.87
C GLY A 275 8.08 -18.19 -17.28
N SER A 276 8.80 -17.33 -16.55
CA SER A 276 10.13 -16.80 -16.93
C SER A 276 11.34 -17.71 -16.64
N GLY A 277 11.25 -18.65 -15.70
CA GLY A 277 12.43 -19.33 -15.11
C GLY A 277 13.15 -18.61 -13.93
N ASP A 278 12.93 -17.31 -13.69
CA ASP A 278 13.68 -16.51 -12.72
C ASP A 278 13.02 -16.31 -11.33
N GLN A 279 13.85 -16.09 -10.31
CA GLN A 279 13.43 -15.68 -8.96
C GLN A 279 13.72 -14.20 -8.76
N TYR A 280 12.81 -13.49 -8.10
CA TYR A 280 12.94 -12.06 -7.81
C TYR A 280 13.09 -11.81 -6.31
N GLY A 281 13.83 -10.77 -5.97
CA GLY A 281 13.92 -10.26 -4.60
C GLY A 281 13.48 -8.81 -4.53
N SER A 282 13.21 -8.34 -3.31
CA SER A 282 13.09 -6.91 -3.03
C SER A 282 14.26 -6.45 -2.17
N CYS A 283 14.78 -5.27 -2.47
CA CYS A 283 15.79 -4.61 -1.66
C CYS A 283 15.34 -3.19 -1.31
N ARG A 284 15.96 -2.67 -0.26
CA ARG A 284 15.72 -1.31 0.24
C ARG A 284 16.32 -0.33 -0.78
N ILE A 285 15.80 0.88 -0.78
CA ILE A 285 16.45 1.98 -1.48
C ILE A 285 17.84 2.18 -0.87
N PHE A 286 18.86 2.19 -1.72
CA PHE A 286 20.25 2.21 -1.28
C PHE A 286 20.54 3.52 -0.55
N LEU A 287 21.13 3.43 0.64
CA LEU A 287 21.48 4.59 1.44
C LEU A 287 22.79 5.21 0.93
N LYS A 288 22.86 6.54 0.97
CA LYS A 288 24.09 7.30 0.68
C LYS A 288 25.13 7.18 1.82
N MET A 289 24.70 6.85 3.04
CA MET A 289 25.53 6.64 4.23
C MET A 289 24.93 5.53 5.11
N GLU A 290 25.73 4.94 6.01
CA GLU A 290 25.24 4.07 7.11
C GLU A 290 24.41 4.87 8.14
N ALA A 291 23.29 5.46 7.72
CA ALA A 291 22.34 6.06 8.62
C ALA A 291 21.44 4.96 9.16
N LYS A 292 21.36 4.85 10.50
CA LYS A 292 20.31 4.07 11.17
C LYS A 292 18.97 4.68 10.77
N MET A 293 18.33 4.06 9.79
CA MET A 293 16.96 4.38 9.40
C MET A 293 16.08 4.14 10.62
N TYR A 294 15.48 5.21 11.14
CA TYR A 294 14.21 5.08 11.82
C TYR A 294 13.24 4.67 10.71
N ILE A 295 12.97 3.37 10.62
CA ILE A 295 11.87 2.88 9.79
C ILE A 295 10.62 3.42 10.48
N LEU A 296 10.21 4.64 10.16
CA LEU A 296 8.79 4.95 10.17
C LEU A 296 8.27 4.20 8.95
N PRO A 297 7.47 3.15 9.15
CA PRO A 297 6.84 2.49 8.04
C PRO A 297 5.80 3.44 7.46
N THR A 298 6.22 4.38 6.62
CA THR A 298 5.34 5.21 5.83
C THR A 298 4.55 4.26 4.94
N ILE A 299 3.32 3.96 5.36
CA ILE A 299 2.39 3.22 4.52
C ILE A 299 2.05 4.19 3.40
N HIS A 300 2.64 3.98 2.23
CA HIS A 300 2.01 4.43 1.00
C HIS A 300 0.77 3.57 0.83
N VAL A 301 -0.34 4.05 1.36
CA VAL A 301 -1.64 3.46 1.10
C VAL A 301 -1.93 3.69 -0.41
N CYS A 302 -2.32 2.61 -1.08
CA CYS A 302 -2.11 2.33 -2.51
C CYS A 302 -2.35 3.49 -3.48
N THR A 303 -1.45 3.65 -4.44
CA THR A 303 -1.86 4.10 -5.78
C THR A 303 -1.86 2.85 -6.65
N ASP A 304 -3.04 2.38 -7.04
CA ASP A 304 -3.18 1.52 -8.21
C ASP A 304 -2.74 2.30 -9.47
#